data_AF-A0A4Q9M5C2-F1
#
_entry.id   AF-A0A4Q9M5C2-F1
#
_cell.length_a   1.000
_cell.length_b   1.000
_cell.length_c   1.000
_cell.angle_alpha   90.00
_cell.angle_beta   90.00
_cell.angle_gamma   90.00
#
_symmetry.space_group_name_H-M   'P 1'
#
loop_
_entity.id
_entity.type
_entity.pdbx_description
1 polymer ?
#
loop_
_entity_poly.entity_id
_entity_poly.type
_entity_poly.pdbx_seq_one_letter_code
_entity_poly.pdbx_strand_id
1 'polypeptide(L)'
;MPPPTIAVSFGNALLSSPRWCLRHIRHTPQWSGKWPTVSQARQLTTGSPQLEVDSPQPESPRPPRKVRTLDPTKLTPSDYVDFSARIHPSVIFVTQSSDPDDPSNTLLERTGADVTPTGFRDRRFPPNTAGFLYYHIPPYSPPLAGELRFRITPSPDPANFSEGSDLLMEHGVRWTRPLIYMADKGYTGVLRLLLQDGLVTPQLLNIAASAADTLTTTDYGRKIDFRRTALVSSFRRGFHFRVGPYNGLCMAIGTDTILKKCPKHVASFRVPVDDIRGSVQYFPFRGSMICCFEPSTLPEHAGRRVVVLRVLRLLDSDPIRPVPPPNKHEYPLSKLRPREGQLLMTMRQGKVQPWSVDVDRDTGRPATHVGMGRMLRILYENQELYGSPPEPFF
;
A
#
# COMPACT_ATOMS: atom_id res chain seq x y z
N MET A 1 -23.45 -41.39 60.45
CA MET A 1 -21.97 -41.37 60.49
C MET A 1 -21.44 -41.27 59.06
N PRO A 2 -20.52 -40.32 58.78
CA PRO A 2 -19.94 -39.98 57.47
C PRO A 2 -18.62 -40.81 57.26
N PRO A 3 -17.67 -40.53 56.31
CA PRO A 3 -17.47 -39.38 55.39
C PRO A 3 -16.93 -39.81 53.96
N PRO A 4 -16.12 -39.03 53.19
CA PRO A 4 -16.22 -37.63 52.69
C PRO A 4 -15.95 -37.43 51.15
N THR A 5 -16.34 -36.25 50.63
CA THR A 5 -15.57 -35.21 49.87
C THR A 5 -14.68 -35.65 48.67
N ILE A 6 -14.72 -35.01 47.48
CA ILE A 6 -14.09 -33.71 47.17
C ILE A 6 -14.87 -32.93 46.09
N ALA A 7 -15.12 -31.66 46.44
CA ALA A 7 -15.52 -30.58 45.56
C ALA A 7 -14.32 -29.98 44.83
N VAL A 8 -14.51 -29.50 43.60
CA VAL A 8 -13.82 -28.29 43.15
C VAL A 8 -14.85 -27.36 42.52
N SER A 9 -15.10 -26.29 43.25
CA SER A 9 -15.74 -25.06 42.84
C SER A 9 -14.83 -24.29 41.87
N PHE A 10 -15.43 -23.59 40.91
CA PHE A 10 -14.88 -22.31 40.46
C PHE A 10 -15.96 -21.26 40.63
N GLY A 11 -15.86 -20.54 41.75
CA GLY A 11 -16.60 -19.32 42.01
C GLY A 11 -16.02 -18.16 41.22
N ASN A 12 -16.91 -17.27 40.82
CA ASN A 12 -16.64 -15.96 40.27
C ASN A 12 -15.69 -15.13 41.15
N ALA A 13 -14.77 -14.41 40.50
CA ALA A 13 -14.23 -13.16 41.02
C ALA A 13 -14.14 -12.14 39.88
N LEU A 14 -14.97 -11.12 40.02
CA LEU A 14 -14.96 -9.84 39.30
C LEU A 14 -13.71 -9.01 39.68
N LEU A 15 -13.41 -8.02 38.81
CA LEU A 15 -12.42 -6.93 38.95
C LEU A 15 -10.99 -7.42 38.63
N SER A 16 -10.20 -6.82 37.72
CA SER A 16 -9.98 -5.39 37.49
C SER A 16 -9.24 -5.18 36.16
N SER A 17 -9.55 -4.07 35.49
CA SER A 17 -8.82 -3.54 34.32
C SER A 17 -7.33 -3.27 34.63
N PRO A 18 -6.47 -3.10 33.61
CA PRO A 18 -6.16 -1.72 33.23
C PRO A 18 -6.15 -1.46 31.72
N ARG A 19 -7.07 -0.58 31.32
CA ARG A 19 -7.07 0.25 30.12
C ARG A 19 -5.88 1.23 30.15
N TRP A 20 -4.74 0.91 29.54
CA TRP A 20 -3.65 1.86 29.29
C TRP A 20 -2.95 1.39 27.99
N CYS A 21 -2.75 2.13 26.89
CA CYS A 21 -2.85 3.55 26.57
C CYS A 21 -3.34 3.73 25.12
N LEU A 22 -4.60 4.09 24.91
CA LEU A 22 -5.02 4.83 23.72
C LEU A 22 -4.88 6.32 24.05
N ARG A 23 -3.67 6.87 23.88
CA ARG A 23 -3.49 8.32 23.88
C ARG A 23 -3.55 8.83 22.45
N HIS A 24 -4.44 9.80 22.28
CA HIS A 24 -4.82 10.46 21.05
C HIS A 24 -3.65 11.06 20.27
N ILE A 25 -3.72 10.95 18.95
CA ILE A 25 -3.40 12.06 18.05
C ILE A 25 -4.69 12.35 17.25
N ARG A 26 -5.55 13.18 17.84
CA ARG A 26 -6.61 13.88 17.11
C ARG A 26 -6.03 15.19 16.60
N HIS A 27 -5.38 15.14 15.44
CA HIS A 27 -5.21 16.31 14.59
C HIS A 27 -5.33 15.83 13.16
N THR A 28 -6.56 15.84 12.64
CA THR A 28 -6.83 15.83 11.20
C THR A 28 -6.57 17.24 10.69
N PRO A 29 -5.57 17.47 9.83
CA PRO A 29 -5.52 18.72 9.08
C PRO A 29 -6.73 18.74 8.16
N GLN A 30 -7.43 19.86 8.17
CA GLN A 30 -8.55 20.15 7.29
C GLN A 30 -8.02 20.17 5.85
N TRP A 31 -8.28 19.11 5.09
CA TRP A 31 -7.85 18.97 3.70
C TRP A 31 -8.80 19.80 2.83
N SER A 32 -8.32 20.90 2.25
CA SER A 32 -9.06 21.61 1.20
C SER A 32 -9.13 20.72 -0.04
N GLY A 33 -10.32 20.31 -0.46
CA GLY A 33 -10.62 19.31 -1.51
C GLY A 33 -10.15 19.62 -2.93
N LYS A 34 -8.86 19.93 -3.11
CA LYS A 34 -8.18 20.00 -4.40
C LYS A 34 -6.89 19.18 -4.31
N TRP A 35 -6.82 18.13 -5.11
CA TRP A 35 -5.58 17.42 -5.39
C TRP A 35 -4.62 18.38 -6.09
N PRO A 36 -3.35 18.52 -5.65
CA PRO A 36 -2.38 19.30 -6.38
C PRO A 36 -2.21 18.68 -7.77
N THR A 37 -2.41 19.48 -8.81
CA THR A 37 -2.17 19.06 -10.19
C THR A 37 -0.68 18.73 -10.35
N VAL A 38 -0.31 17.77 -11.20
CA VAL A 38 1.09 17.39 -11.46
C VAL A 38 1.98 18.60 -11.80
N SER A 39 1.39 19.65 -12.37
CA SER A 39 2.00 20.95 -12.60
C SER A 39 2.41 21.71 -11.33
N GLN A 40 1.62 21.68 -10.25
CA GLN A 40 1.97 22.30 -8.96
C GLN A 40 3.06 21.51 -8.22
N ALA A 41 3.06 20.18 -8.32
CA ALA A 41 4.16 19.35 -7.77
C ALA A 41 5.49 19.53 -8.55
N ARG A 42 5.42 19.84 -9.85
CA ARG A 42 6.58 20.21 -10.67
C ARG A 42 7.13 21.62 -10.38
N GLN A 43 6.28 22.55 -9.96
CA GLN A 43 6.72 23.91 -9.64
C GLN A 43 7.55 23.97 -8.35
N LEU A 44 7.27 23.12 -7.36
CA LEU A 44 8.11 23.00 -6.16
C LEU A 44 9.49 22.36 -6.42
N THR A 45 9.74 21.83 -7.62
CA THR A 45 10.98 21.14 -8.01
C THR A 45 11.82 21.90 -9.03
N THR A 46 11.41 23.10 -9.44
CA THR A 46 12.11 23.90 -10.47
C THR A 46 12.48 25.29 -9.93
N GLY A 47 13.46 25.33 -9.05
CA GLY A 47 14.22 26.56 -8.76
C GLY A 47 15.48 26.59 -9.61
N SER A 48 15.60 27.56 -10.51
CA SER A 48 16.80 27.82 -11.31
C SER A 48 17.95 28.33 -10.43
N PRO A 49 19.16 27.76 -10.47
CA PRO A 49 20.33 28.38 -9.85
C PRO A 49 21.02 29.32 -10.84
N GLN A 50 21.18 30.59 -10.44
CA GLN A 50 22.22 31.46 -11.01
C GLN A 50 23.58 30.91 -10.57
N LEU A 51 24.45 30.65 -11.54
CA LEU A 51 25.81 30.15 -11.34
C LEU A 51 26.74 31.34 -11.06
N GLU A 52 27.15 31.51 -9.80
CA GLU A 52 28.48 32.05 -9.51
C GLU A 52 29.46 30.88 -9.42
N VAL A 53 30.51 30.98 -10.22
CA VAL A 53 31.56 29.98 -10.37
C VAL A 53 32.57 30.18 -9.26
N ASP A 54 32.72 29.18 -8.39
CA ASP A 54 33.89 29.06 -7.53
C ASP A 54 34.44 27.64 -7.55
N SER A 55 35.77 27.56 -7.56
CA SER A 55 36.58 26.40 -7.97
C SER A 55 36.48 25.18 -7.02
N PRO A 56 36.68 23.93 -7.50
CA PRO A 56 36.41 22.73 -6.71
C PRO A 56 37.54 22.42 -5.73
N GLN A 57 37.24 22.52 -4.44
CA GLN A 57 37.98 21.84 -3.37
C GLN A 57 37.62 20.33 -3.36
N PRO A 58 38.56 19.43 -3.00
CA PRO A 58 38.32 17.99 -3.00
C PRO A 58 37.27 17.61 -1.94
N GLU A 59 36.11 17.11 -2.38
CA GLU A 59 35.05 16.62 -1.49
C GLU A 59 35.59 15.49 -0.59
N SER A 60 35.67 15.74 0.72
CA SER A 60 35.74 14.70 1.74
C SER A 60 34.65 13.64 1.47
N PRO A 61 34.92 12.33 1.65
CA PRO A 61 33.90 11.30 1.48
C PRO A 61 32.69 11.64 2.36
N ARG A 62 31.56 11.92 1.72
CA ARG A 62 30.32 12.32 2.40
C ARG A 62 29.98 11.26 3.46
N PRO A 63 29.72 11.65 4.71
CA PRO A 63 29.49 10.68 5.78
C PRO A 63 28.31 9.77 5.43
N PRO A 64 28.35 8.49 5.86
CA PRO A 64 27.30 7.55 5.52
C PRO A 64 25.97 8.00 6.11
N ARG A 65 24.90 7.86 5.31
CA ARG A 65 23.51 8.16 5.70
C ARG A 65 23.11 7.23 6.83
N LYS A 66 22.79 7.78 8.00
CA LYS A 66 22.41 7.00 9.19
C LYS A 66 20.96 7.28 9.53
N VAL A 67 20.24 6.24 9.95
CA VAL A 67 18.89 6.34 10.49
C VAL A 67 18.87 5.57 11.80
N ARG A 68 18.42 6.22 12.87
CA ARG A 68 18.38 5.71 14.25
C ARG A 68 16.98 5.42 14.74
N THR A 69 15.96 5.98 14.09
CA THR A 69 14.56 5.74 14.42
C THR A 69 13.69 5.85 13.17
N LEU A 70 12.56 5.16 13.18
CA LEU A 70 11.50 5.25 12.18
C LEU A 70 10.21 5.84 12.77
N ASP A 71 10.24 6.23 14.05
CA ASP A 71 9.15 6.90 14.73
C ASP A 71 9.22 8.41 14.47
N PRO A 72 8.22 9.00 13.78
CA PRO A 72 8.18 10.44 13.53
C PRO A 72 8.34 11.31 14.79
N THR A 73 7.95 10.80 15.95
CA THR A 73 7.99 11.54 17.23
C THR A 73 9.37 11.56 17.88
N LYS A 74 10.31 10.73 17.40
CA LYS A 74 11.66 10.58 17.94
C LYS A 74 12.76 11.07 16.98
N LEU A 75 12.37 11.61 15.82
CA LEU A 75 13.29 12.07 14.79
C LEU A 75 14.27 13.11 15.34
N THR A 76 15.53 13.01 14.88
CA THR A 76 16.57 14.00 15.13
C THR A 76 17.14 14.52 13.81
N PRO A 77 17.83 15.67 13.81
CA PRO A 77 18.52 16.14 12.59
C PRO A 77 19.51 15.14 11.99
N SER A 78 20.00 14.20 12.80
CA SER A 78 20.93 13.17 12.35
C SER A 78 20.29 12.06 11.51
N ASP A 79 18.96 11.95 11.51
CA ASP A 79 18.17 10.98 10.74
C ASP A 79 17.78 11.50 9.35
N TYR A 80 18.14 12.75 9.04
CA TYR A 80 17.88 13.37 7.74
C TYR A 80 18.78 12.75 6.66
N VAL A 81 18.19 12.32 5.56
CA VAL A 81 18.90 11.68 4.45
C VAL A 81 18.53 12.32 3.12
N ASP A 82 19.53 12.44 2.23
CA ASP A 82 19.34 12.95 0.88
C ASP A 82 19.54 11.84 -0.17
N PHE A 83 18.45 11.54 -0.88
CA PHE A 83 18.40 10.57 -1.98
C PHE A 83 18.40 11.23 -3.36
N SER A 84 18.48 12.55 -3.46
CA SER A 84 18.38 13.31 -4.70
C SER A 84 19.26 12.73 -5.81
N ALA A 85 18.62 12.40 -6.94
CA ALA A 85 19.26 11.84 -8.12
C ALA A 85 20.03 10.51 -7.91
N ARG A 86 19.81 9.79 -6.81
CA ARG A 86 20.46 8.49 -6.51
C ARG A 86 19.67 7.32 -7.09
N ILE A 87 20.39 6.26 -7.48
CA ILE A 87 19.81 5.02 -8.04
C ILE A 87 19.70 3.93 -6.95
N HIS A 88 20.70 3.83 -6.07
CA HIS A 88 20.70 2.89 -4.94
C HIS A 88 21.36 3.55 -3.72
N PRO A 89 20.68 4.50 -3.06
CA PRO A 89 21.20 5.05 -1.82
C PRO A 89 21.24 3.95 -0.75
N SER A 90 22.46 3.61 -0.32
CA SER A 90 22.68 2.79 0.87
C SER A 90 22.45 3.64 2.12
N VAL A 91 21.65 3.10 3.05
CA VAL A 91 21.34 3.70 4.35
C VAL A 91 21.79 2.74 5.43
N ILE A 92 22.49 3.26 6.44
CA ILE A 92 22.87 2.51 7.63
C ILE A 92 21.78 2.70 8.69
N PHE A 93 21.10 1.61 9.01
CA PHE A 93 20.22 1.56 10.16
C PHE A 93 21.04 1.21 11.40
N VAL A 94 20.92 2.06 12.42
CA VAL A 94 21.74 2.04 13.63
C VAL A 94 20.89 1.55 14.78
N THR A 95 21.13 0.33 15.24
CA THR A 95 20.39 -0.32 16.32
C THR A 95 21.29 -0.57 17.53
N GLN A 96 20.70 -0.67 18.71
CA GLN A 96 21.40 -1.13 19.91
C GLN A 96 21.71 -2.64 19.78
N SER A 97 22.86 -3.08 20.31
CA SER A 97 23.21 -4.52 20.37
C SER A 97 22.16 -5.26 21.19
N SER A 98 21.84 -6.49 20.77
CA SER A 98 20.92 -7.38 21.49
C SER A 98 21.63 -8.34 22.46
N ASP A 99 22.96 -8.28 22.53
CA ASP A 99 23.78 -9.24 23.28
C ASP A 99 23.76 -8.94 24.80
N PRO A 100 23.15 -9.81 25.64
CA PRO A 100 23.08 -9.60 27.08
C PRO A 100 24.45 -9.66 27.77
N ASP A 101 25.45 -10.31 27.15
CA ASP A 101 26.76 -10.57 27.73
C ASP A 101 27.85 -9.61 27.24
N ASP A 102 27.50 -8.60 26.42
CA ASP A 102 28.44 -7.55 26.02
C ASP A 102 28.49 -6.45 27.12
N PRO A 103 29.59 -6.34 27.90
CA PRO A 103 29.73 -5.30 28.92
C PRO A 103 29.77 -3.89 28.31
N SER A 104 29.81 -3.78 26.99
CA SER A 104 29.60 -2.58 26.22
C SER A 104 28.22 -2.62 25.54
N ASN A 105 27.16 -2.32 26.28
CA ASN A 105 25.82 -1.91 25.76
C ASN A 105 25.88 -0.70 24.76
N THR A 106 27.09 -0.29 24.37
CA THR A 106 27.47 0.80 23.48
C THR A 106 27.85 0.35 22.06
N LEU A 107 27.99 -0.94 21.74
CA LEU A 107 28.25 -1.36 20.35
C LEU A 107 26.98 -1.24 19.52
N LEU A 108 26.87 -0.12 18.79
CA LEU A 108 25.82 0.10 17.81
C LEU A 108 25.97 -0.90 16.65
N GLU A 109 25.02 -1.81 16.53
CA GLU A 109 24.88 -2.64 15.33
C GLU A 109 24.52 -1.74 14.15
N ARG A 110 25.24 -1.91 13.04
CA ARG A 110 25.06 -1.13 11.81
C ARG A 110 24.68 -2.07 10.69
N THR A 111 23.43 -2.00 10.26
CA THR A 111 22.96 -2.81 9.14
C THR A 111 22.65 -1.89 7.96
N GLY A 112 23.41 -2.06 6.87
CA GLY A 112 23.13 -1.38 5.62
C GLY A 112 21.89 -1.96 4.93
N ALA A 113 21.04 -1.11 4.37
CA ALA A 113 20.04 -1.55 3.40
C ALA A 113 19.93 -0.55 2.24
N ASP A 114 19.68 -1.08 1.05
CA ASP A 114 19.46 -0.27 -0.13
C ASP A 114 18.00 0.20 -0.21
N VAL A 115 17.82 1.51 -0.21
CA VAL A 115 16.49 2.10 -0.42
C VAL A 115 16.28 2.23 -1.92
N THR A 116 15.44 1.37 -2.51
CA THR A 116 15.27 1.37 -3.96
C THR A 116 14.28 2.45 -4.44
N PRO A 117 14.52 3.11 -5.59
CA PRO A 117 13.61 4.08 -6.21
C PRO A 117 12.50 3.35 -6.98
N THR A 118 11.71 2.53 -6.28
CA THR A 118 10.52 1.88 -6.87
C THR A 118 9.51 2.94 -7.32
N GLY A 119 8.91 2.73 -8.49
CA GLY A 119 7.87 3.61 -9.02
C GLY A 119 8.40 4.77 -9.88
N PHE A 120 9.71 4.81 -10.13
CA PHE A 120 10.36 5.75 -11.05
C PHE A 120 10.92 5.00 -12.27
N ARG A 121 10.66 5.51 -13.48
CA ARG A 121 11.03 4.91 -14.77
C ARG A 121 12.54 4.84 -14.94
N ASP A 122 13.24 5.90 -14.55
CA ASP A 122 14.69 6.01 -14.69
C ASP A 122 15.46 5.32 -13.55
N ARG A 123 14.73 4.61 -12.66
CA ARG A 123 15.27 3.94 -11.47
C ARG A 123 16.14 4.88 -10.64
N ARG A 124 15.74 6.15 -10.57
CA ARG A 124 16.44 7.20 -9.87
C ARG A 124 15.44 7.98 -9.04
N PHE A 125 15.82 8.36 -7.83
CA PHE A 125 15.03 9.30 -7.05
C PHE A 125 15.00 10.67 -7.75
N PRO A 126 13.86 11.38 -7.72
CA PRO A 126 13.78 12.73 -8.25
C PRO A 126 14.81 13.68 -7.60
N PRO A 127 15.15 14.79 -8.25
CA PRO A 127 15.84 15.90 -7.59
C PRO A 127 15.06 16.34 -6.33
N ASN A 128 15.77 16.91 -5.35
CA ASN A 128 15.20 17.41 -4.10
C ASN A 128 14.46 16.34 -3.27
N THR A 129 14.96 15.09 -3.29
CA THR A 129 14.45 14.00 -2.45
C THR A 129 15.28 13.92 -1.17
N ALA A 130 15.15 14.92 -0.31
CA ALA A 130 15.83 14.98 0.98
C ALA A 130 14.82 15.10 2.12
N GLY A 131 15.03 14.36 3.21
CA GLY A 131 14.01 14.20 4.24
C GLY A 131 14.21 12.98 5.13
N PHE A 132 13.12 12.45 5.67
CA PHE A 132 13.11 11.41 6.69
C PHE A 132 12.40 10.13 6.23
N LEU A 133 13.00 8.98 6.53
CA LEU A 133 12.30 7.71 6.52
C LEU A 133 11.44 7.59 7.77
N TYR A 134 10.21 7.08 7.63
CA TYR A 134 9.33 6.87 8.77
C TYR A 134 8.38 5.69 8.56
N TYR A 135 7.96 5.07 9.64
CA TYR A 135 6.97 4.01 9.63
C TYR A 135 5.56 4.57 9.82
N HIS A 136 4.61 4.00 9.09
CA HIS A 136 3.22 4.44 9.13
C HIS A 136 2.29 3.24 9.03
N ILE A 137 1.26 3.22 9.87
CA ILE A 137 0.13 2.30 9.73
C ILE A 137 -1.01 3.09 9.09
N PRO A 138 -1.44 2.75 7.87
CA PRO A 138 -2.53 3.42 7.19
C PRO A 138 -3.81 3.40 8.05
N PRO A 139 -4.58 4.50 8.13
CA PRO A 139 -5.84 4.52 8.86
C PRO A 139 -6.79 3.40 8.41
N TYR A 140 -7.61 2.91 9.35
CA TYR A 140 -8.61 1.87 9.11
C TYR A 140 -8.03 0.56 8.57
N SER A 141 -6.74 0.32 8.81
CA SER A 141 -6.02 -0.87 8.32
C SER A 141 -5.40 -1.64 9.48
N PRO A 142 -5.23 -2.97 9.34
CA PRO A 142 -4.52 -3.78 10.31
C PRO A 142 -3.05 -3.39 10.44
N PRO A 143 -2.38 -3.68 11.57
CA PRO A 143 -0.94 -3.46 11.74
C PRO A 143 -0.07 -4.10 10.64
N LEU A 144 -0.52 -5.23 10.08
CA LEU A 144 0.15 -5.92 8.97
C LEU A 144 0.23 -5.08 7.68
N ALA A 145 -0.65 -4.09 7.52
CA ALA A 145 -0.65 -3.15 6.41
C ALA A 145 0.32 -1.97 6.60
N GLY A 146 1.13 -2.00 7.67
CA GLY A 146 2.12 -0.98 7.93
C GLY A 146 3.17 -0.87 6.83
N GLU A 147 3.75 0.32 6.69
CA GLU A 147 4.61 0.66 5.58
C GLU A 147 5.68 1.69 5.95
N LEU A 148 6.86 1.51 5.39
CA LEU A 148 7.91 2.52 5.38
C LEU A 148 7.57 3.56 4.31
N ARG A 149 7.69 4.83 4.66
CA ARG A 149 7.48 5.97 3.78
C ARG A 149 8.69 6.90 3.82
N PHE A 150 8.74 7.82 2.88
CA PHE A 150 9.73 8.88 2.85
C PHE A 150 9.03 10.24 2.84
N ARG A 151 9.30 11.06 3.85
CA ARG A 151 8.78 12.43 3.99
C ARG A 151 9.84 13.40 3.52
N ILE A 152 9.60 14.12 2.44
CA ILE A 152 10.45 15.22 1.96
C ILE A 152 10.22 16.43 2.86
N THR A 153 11.30 17.01 3.38
CA THR A 153 11.28 18.21 4.23
C THR A 153 12.32 19.24 3.76
N PRO A 154 12.07 20.55 3.93
CA PRO A 154 12.97 21.60 3.45
C PRO A 154 14.30 21.64 4.20
N SER A 155 14.37 21.10 5.42
CA SER A 155 15.58 21.06 6.23
C SER A 155 15.66 19.81 7.11
N PRO A 156 16.81 19.58 7.77
CA PRO A 156 17.00 18.54 8.77
C PRO A 156 16.27 18.77 10.10
N ASP A 157 15.55 19.87 10.29
CA ASP A 157 14.81 20.10 11.53
C ASP A 157 13.54 19.20 11.58
N PRO A 158 13.41 18.29 12.57
CA PRO A 158 12.23 17.45 12.74
C PRO A 158 10.91 18.22 12.89
N ALA A 159 10.95 19.49 13.35
CA ALA A 159 9.75 20.32 13.43
C ALA A 159 9.05 20.47 12.05
N ASN A 160 9.85 20.45 10.98
CA ASN A 160 9.36 20.55 9.59
C ASN A 160 8.75 19.25 9.07
N PHE A 161 8.74 18.16 9.86
CA PHE A 161 8.15 16.88 9.43
C PHE A 161 6.66 17.04 9.11
N SER A 162 5.93 17.78 9.95
CA SER A 162 4.49 18.00 9.80
C SER A 162 4.14 18.79 8.53
N GLU A 163 4.99 19.73 8.14
CA GLU A 163 4.85 20.57 6.94
C GLU A 163 5.38 19.90 5.67
N GLY A 164 6.18 18.84 5.82
CA GLY A 164 6.72 18.07 4.71
C GLY A 164 5.66 17.39 3.85
N SER A 165 6.10 16.72 2.78
CA SER A 165 5.22 15.96 1.89
C SER A 165 5.76 14.55 1.65
N ASP A 166 4.87 13.58 1.48
CA ASP A 166 5.31 12.22 1.18
C ASP A 166 5.87 12.17 -0.25
N LEU A 167 7.00 11.49 -0.42
CA LEU A 167 7.55 11.19 -1.74
C LEU A 167 6.50 10.45 -2.57
N LEU A 168 6.23 10.97 -3.77
CA LEU A 168 5.30 10.37 -4.71
C LEU A 168 6.07 9.64 -5.82
N MET A 169 5.58 8.46 -6.19
CA MET A 169 5.98 7.76 -7.40
C MET A 169 5.49 8.54 -8.64
N GLU A 170 6.01 8.23 -9.84
CA GLU A 170 5.67 8.98 -11.07
C GLU A 170 4.16 9.02 -11.39
N HIS A 171 3.43 8.02 -10.94
CA HIS A 171 1.98 7.93 -11.11
C HIS A 171 1.20 8.63 -9.99
N GLY A 172 1.85 9.43 -9.14
CA GLY A 172 1.22 10.26 -8.11
C GLY A 172 0.71 9.51 -6.88
N VAL A 173 1.08 8.24 -6.71
CA VAL A 173 0.83 7.48 -5.48
C VAL A 173 2.04 7.57 -4.58
N ARG A 174 1.82 7.62 -3.26
CA ARG A 174 2.91 7.65 -2.27
C ARG A 174 3.88 6.50 -2.48
N TRP A 175 5.17 6.80 -2.41
CA TRP A 175 6.21 5.79 -2.33
C TRP A 175 6.12 5.10 -0.97
N THR A 176 6.02 3.77 -0.99
CA THR A 176 5.90 2.96 0.23
C THR A 176 6.73 1.67 0.13
N ARG A 177 7.16 1.14 1.28
CA ARG A 177 7.61 -0.25 1.45
C ARG A 177 6.71 -0.96 2.45
N PRO A 178 5.86 -1.89 1.98
CA PRO A 178 4.99 -2.65 2.88
C PRO A 178 5.81 -3.48 3.86
N LEU A 179 5.32 -3.64 5.09
CA LEU A 179 5.95 -4.47 6.13
C LEU A 179 6.24 -5.88 5.61
N ILE A 180 5.28 -6.49 4.93
CA ILE A 180 5.44 -7.82 4.33
C ILE A 180 6.59 -7.89 3.32
N TYR A 181 6.80 -6.84 2.52
CA TYR A 181 7.91 -6.81 1.58
C TYR A 181 9.26 -6.72 2.29
N MET A 182 9.31 -5.94 3.38
CA MET A 182 10.51 -5.81 4.20
C MET A 182 10.85 -7.12 4.92
N ALA A 183 9.83 -7.87 5.37
CA ALA A 183 9.97 -9.21 5.93
C ALA A 183 10.48 -10.23 4.88
N ASP A 184 9.91 -10.25 3.67
CA ASP A 184 10.31 -11.14 2.57
C ASP A 184 11.76 -10.90 2.10
N LYS A 185 12.14 -9.63 1.96
CA LYS A 185 13.43 -9.24 1.35
C LYS A 185 14.57 -9.06 2.35
N GLY A 186 14.35 -9.42 3.61
CA GLY A 186 15.39 -9.36 4.63
C GLY A 186 15.92 -7.95 4.88
N TYR A 187 15.01 -6.96 4.97
CA TYR A 187 15.36 -5.59 5.40
C TYR A 187 15.67 -5.56 6.91
N THR A 188 16.63 -6.38 7.35
CA THR A 188 16.92 -6.68 8.76
C THR A 188 17.19 -5.43 9.59
N GLY A 189 17.95 -4.47 9.06
CA GLY A 189 18.19 -3.19 9.74
C GLY A 189 16.93 -2.38 10.00
N VAL A 190 16.02 -2.33 9.02
CA VAL A 190 14.72 -1.66 9.18
C VAL A 190 13.85 -2.40 10.19
N LEU A 191 13.73 -3.73 10.07
CA LEU A 191 12.90 -4.54 10.95
C LEU A 191 13.36 -4.48 12.41
N ARG A 192 14.68 -4.47 12.65
CA ARG A 192 15.26 -4.30 14.00
C ARG A 192 14.95 -2.93 14.59
N LEU A 193 15.07 -1.86 13.80
CA LEU A 193 14.66 -0.53 14.26
C LEU A 193 13.18 -0.46 14.60
N LEU A 194 12.31 -1.08 13.79
CA LEU A 194 10.88 -1.12 14.09
C LEU A 194 10.58 -1.82 15.42
N LEU A 195 11.32 -2.89 15.76
CA LEU A 195 11.22 -3.57 17.05
C LEU A 195 11.74 -2.69 18.20
N GLN A 196 12.93 -2.10 18.03
CA GLN A 196 13.57 -1.24 19.02
C GLN A 196 12.71 -0.03 19.36
N ASP A 197 12.07 0.58 18.34
CA ASP A 197 11.20 1.74 18.53
C ASP A 197 9.83 1.37 19.12
N GLY A 198 9.50 0.08 19.23
CA GLY A 198 8.19 -0.42 19.67
C GLY A 198 7.08 -0.21 18.64
N LEU A 199 7.43 0.01 17.37
CA LEU A 199 6.49 0.28 16.27
C LEU A 199 5.86 -1.00 15.72
N VAL A 200 6.51 -2.14 15.92
CA VAL A 200 6.00 -3.48 15.59
C VAL A 200 6.35 -4.46 16.71
N THR A 201 5.59 -5.55 16.83
CA THR A 201 5.89 -6.63 17.78
C THR A 201 6.62 -7.78 17.09
N PRO A 202 7.39 -8.60 17.83
CA PRO A 202 7.98 -9.83 17.27
C PRO A 202 6.93 -10.76 16.63
N GLN A 203 5.77 -10.89 17.27
CA GLN A 203 4.66 -11.68 16.75
C GLN A 203 4.17 -11.15 15.38
N LEU A 204 4.03 -9.82 15.23
CA LEU A 204 3.62 -9.23 13.96
C LEU A 204 4.65 -9.48 12.85
N LEU A 205 5.95 -9.44 13.16
CA LEU A 205 6.99 -9.77 12.19
C LEU A 205 6.96 -11.23 11.77
N ASN A 206 6.69 -12.15 12.70
CA ASN A 206 6.51 -13.57 12.37
C ASN A 206 5.30 -13.79 11.45
N ILE A 207 4.18 -13.11 11.71
CA ILE A 207 3.02 -13.12 10.82
C ILE A 207 3.38 -12.57 9.45
N ALA A 208 4.11 -11.45 9.38
CA ALA A 208 4.53 -10.84 8.13
C ALA A 208 5.48 -11.74 7.32
N ALA A 209 6.42 -12.42 7.99
CA ALA A 209 7.33 -13.38 7.37
C ALA A 209 6.58 -14.63 6.86
N SER A 210 5.70 -15.21 7.67
CA SER A 210 4.87 -16.35 7.25
C SER A 210 3.97 -15.98 6.07
N ALA A 211 3.35 -14.80 6.11
CA ALA A 211 2.57 -14.31 5.00
C ALA A 211 3.44 -14.05 3.75
N ALA A 212 4.64 -13.52 3.89
CA ALA A 212 5.61 -13.36 2.80
C ALA A 212 5.97 -14.69 2.13
N ASP A 213 6.14 -15.77 2.90
CA ASP A 213 6.43 -17.09 2.35
C ASP A 213 5.30 -17.58 1.43
N THR A 214 4.05 -17.28 1.78
CA THR A 214 2.89 -17.59 0.91
C THR A 214 2.87 -16.77 -0.39
N LEU A 215 3.64 -15.69 -0.49
CA LEU A 215 3.75 -14.82 -1.65
C LEU A 215 4.84 -15.26 -2.64
N THR A 216 5.70 -16.22 -2.30
CA THR A 216 6.87 -16.61 -3.10
C THR A 216 6.55 -17.23 -4.46
N THR A 217 5.34 -17.80 -4.63
CA THR A 217 4.90 -18.41 -5.90
C THR A 217 3.58 -17.82 -6.39
N THR A 218 3.55 -17.21 -7.57
CA THR A 218 2.28 -17.07 -8.31
C THR A 218 1.80 -18.46 -8.75
N ASP A 219 0.55 -18.59 -9.23
CA ASP A 219 0.03 -19.84 -9.86
C ASP A 219 0.95 -20.37 -11.00
N TYR A 220 1.92 -19.57 -11.43
CA TYR A 220 2.90 -19.87 -12.49
C TYR A 220 4.36 -19.87 -12.00
N GLY A 221 4.62 -19.94 -10.69
CA GLY A 221 5.97 -20.02 -10.11
C GLY A 221 6.82 -18.75 -10.21
N ARG A 222 6.27 -17.61 -10.66
CA ARG A 222 6.98 -16.33 -10.69
C ARG A 222 6.91 -15.62 -9.34
N LYS A 223 8.05 -15.07 -8.87
CA LYS A 223 8.12 -14.16 -7.72
C LYS A 223 7.25 -12.93 -7.96
N ILE A 224 6.51 -12.52 -6.93
CA ILE A 224 5.61 -11.37 -7.02
C ILE A 224 6.43 -10.06 -7.00
N ASP A 225 6.16 -9.20 -7.98
CA ASP A 225 6.70 -7.84 -8.00
C ASP A 225 5.73 -6.87 -7.31
N PHE A 226 6.10 -6.41 -6.11
CA PHE A 226 5.32 -5.44 -5.35
C PHE A 226 5.25 -4.07 -6.02
N ARG A 227 6.13 -3.76 -7.00
CA ARG A 227 6.15 -2.45 -7.70
C ARG A 227 4.85 -2.14 -8.44
N ARG A 228 4.08 -3.16 -8.80
CA ARG A 228 2.82 -3.05 -9.56
C ARG A 228 1.66 -3.80 -8.89
N THR A 229 1.84 -4.19 -7.64
CA THR A 229 0.81 -4.91 -6.88
C THR A 229 -0.09 -3.90 -6.18
N ALA A 230 -1.40 -4.01 -6.40
CA ALA A 230 -2.38 -3.26 -5.65
C ALA A 230 -2.47 -3.83 -4.23
N LEU A 231 -2.08 -3.04 -3.24
CA LEU A 231 -2.16 -3.41 -1.83
C LEU A 231 -3.41 -2.76 -1.24
N VAL A 232 -4.37 -3.58 -0.84
CA VAL A 232 -5.66 -3.11 -0.33
C VAL A 232 -5.88 -3.62 1.08
N SER A 233 -5.93 -2.70 2.02
CA SER A 233 -6.13 -2.98 3.45
C SER A 233 -7.40 -2.35 4.00
N SER A 234 -7.97 -1.38 3.27
CA SER A 234 -9.17 -0.66 3.67
C SER A 234 -9.89 -0.12 2.44
N PHE A 235 -11.18 0.17 2.59
CA PHE A 235 -11.94 0.85 1.55
C PHE A 235 -11.45 2.27 1.31
N ARG A 236 -11.68 2.78 0.10
CA ARG A 236 -11.33 4.14 -0.38
C ARG A 236 -9.84 4.45 -0.38
N ARG A 237 -8.99 3.45 -0.14
CA ARG A 237 -7.55 3.57 -0.34
C ARG A 237 -7.24 3.49 -1.83
N GLY A 238 -6.60 4.54 -2.35
CA GLY A 238 -6.18 4.61 -3.75
C GLY A 238 -5.02 3.66 -4.06
N PHE A 239 -5.11 2.95 -5.19
CA PHE A 239 -4.05 2.10 -5.73
C PHE A 239 -3.95 2.23 -7.24
N HIS A 240 -2.77 1.93 -7.79
CA HIS A 240 -2.53 1.88 -9.22
C HIS A 240 -3.23 0.66 -9.84
N PHE A 241 -3.96 0.89 -10.92
CA PHE A 241 -4.60 -0.17 -11.69
C PHE A 241 -4.38 0.07 -13.19
N ARG A 242 -3.92 -0.96 -13.89
CA ARG A 242 -3.74 -0.93 -15.35
C ARG A 242 -4.87 -1.71 -16.02
N VAL A 243 -5.61 -1.09 -16.93
CA VAL A 243 -6.57 -1.81 -17.79
C VAL A 243 -5.84 -2.47 -18.95
N GLY A 244 -6.22 -3.71 -19.26
CA GLY A 244 -5.74 -4.45 -20.41
C GLY A 244 -5.57 -5.95 -20.13
N PRO A 245 -4.81 -6.69 -20.96
CA PRO A 245 -4.61 -8.13 -20.75
C PRO A 245 -3.81 -8.46 -19.47
N TYR A 246 -3.06 -7.49 -18.93
CA TYR A 246 -2.23 -7.65 -17.75
C TYR A 246 -2.62 -6.61 -16.68
N ASN A 247 -3.59 -6.96 -15.84
CA ASN A 247 -4.14 -6.08 -14.79
C ASN A 247 -3.30 -6.05 -13.50
N GLY A 248 -2.11 -6.68 -13.50
CA GLY A 248 -1.26 -6.81 -12.31
C GLY A 248 -1.82 -7.81 -11.29
N LEU A 249 -1.35 -7.69 -10.05
CA LEU A 249 -1.79 -8.49 -8.91
C LEU A 249 -2.46 -7.58 -7.88
N CYS A 250 -3.51 -8.08 -7.24
CA CYS A 250 -4.12 -7.44 -6.07
C CYS A 250 -3.87 -8.31 -4.83
N MET A 251 -3.57 -7.68 -3.70
CA MET A 251 -3.41 -8.32 -2.40
C MET A 251 -4.28 -7.61 -1.38
N ALA A 252 -5.21 -8.36 -0.79
CA ALA A 252 -5.93 -7.91 0.39
C ALA A 252 -5.17 -8.29 1.66
N ILE A 253 -4.98 -7.33 2.55
CA ILE A 253 -4.24 -7.48 3.81
C ILE A 253 -5.24 -7.43 4.96
N GLY A 254 -5.43 -8.57 5.63
CA GLY A 254 -6.21 -8.69 6.86
C GLY A 254 -5.34 -8.59 8.11
N THR A 255 -5.91 -8.91 9.27
CA THR A 255 -5.24 -8.89 10.57
C THR A 255 -4.01 -9.79 10.61
N ASP A 256 -4.18 -11.03 10.13
CA ASP A 256 -3.20 -12.11 10.16
C ASP A 256 -3.15 -12.90 8.84
N THR A 257 -3.93 -12.48 7.85
CA THR A 257 -4.05 -13.16 6.55
C THR A 257 -3.78 -12.22 5.41
N ILE A 258 -3.23 -12.77 4.32
CA ILE A 258 -3.08 -12.04 3.06
C ILE A 258 -3.58 -12.90 1.93
N LEU A 259 -4.56 -12.37 1.19
CA LEU A 259 -5.12 -13.03 0.04
C LEU A 259 -4.69 -12.30 -1.22
N LYS A 260 -4.07 -13.04 -2.15
CA LYS A 260 -3.66 -12.52 -3.45
C LYS A 260 -4.60 -13.02 -4.55
N LYS A 261 -4.93 -12.13 -5.48
CA LYS A 261 -5.67 -12.49 -6.70
C LYS A 261 -5.24 -11.62 -7.86
N CYS A 262 -5.02 -12.24 -9.02
CA CYS A 262 -4.99 -11.50 -10.27
C CYS A 262 -6.42 -11.05 -10.59
N PRO A 263 -6.71 -9.74 -10.69
CA PRO A 263 -8.02 -9.21 -11.08
C PRO A 263 -8.27 -9.46 -12.57
N LYS A 264 -8.33 -10.74 -12.95
CA LYS A 264 -8.72 -11.19 -14.29
C LYS A 264 -10.16 -10.73 -14.51
N HIS A 265 -10.44 -10.23 -15.71
CA HIS A 265 -11.79 -9.80 -16.12
C HIS A 265 -12.31 -8.50 -15.47
N VAL A 266 -11.46 -7.71 -14.82
CA VAL A 266 -11.79 -6.32 -14.46
C VAL A 266 -11.65 -5.48 -15.72
N ALA A 267 -12.72 -4.79 -16.11
CA ALA A 267 -12.85 -4.02 -17.37
C ALA A 267 -12.69 -4.84 -18.67
N SER A 268 -13.08 -6.11 -18.69
CA SER A 268 -13.10 -6.91 -19.93
C SER A 268 -14.24 -7.92 -19.95
N PHE A 269 -14.63 -8.35 -21.14
CA PHE A 269 -15.75 -9.26 -21.35
C PHE A 269 -15.50 -10.20 -22.52
N ARG A 270 -16.23 -11.32 -22.57
CA ARG A 270 -16.13 -12.28 -23.67
C ARG A 270 -16.89 -11.78 -24.89
N VAL A 271 -16.27 -11.92 -26.06
CA VAL A 271 -16.84 -11.58 -27.36
C VAL A 271 -16.69 -12.77 -28.32
N PRO A 272 -17.60 -12.95 -29.29
CA PRO A 272 -17.45 -13.99 -30.31
C PRO A 272 -16.20 -13.75 -31.16
N VAL A 273 -15.66 -14.81 -31.75
CA VAL A 273 -14.63 -14.73 -32.78
C VAL A 273 -15.32 -14.93 -34.13
N ASP A 274 -15.05 -14.05 -35.09
CA ASP A 274 -15.58 -14.24 -36.45
C ASP A 274 -15.07 -15.56 -37.03
N ASP A 275 -15.92 -16.29 -37.75
CA ASP A 275 -15.60 -17.54 -38.46
C ASP A 275 -15.16 -18.74 -37.58
N ILE A 276 -15.23 -18.63 -36.25
CA ILE A 276 -14.92 -19.72 -35.31
C ILE A 276 -16.04 -19.85 -34.25
N ARG A 277 -16.53 -21.06 -33.99
CA ARG A 277 -17.38 -21.33 -32.80
C ARG A 277 -16.54 -21.16 -31.53
N GLY A 278 -16.48 -19.95 -31.00
CA GLY A 278 -15.70 -19.64 -29.81
C GLY A 278 -15.93 -18.21 -29.30
N SER A 279 -15.33 -17.92 -28.15
CA SER A 279 -15.29 -16.56 -27.61
C SER A 279 -13.90 -16.25 -27.06
N VAL A 280 -13.47 -15.01 -27.23
CA VAL A 280 -12.21 -14.50 -26.70
C VAL A 280 -12.46 -13.42 -25.66
N GLN A 281 -11.51 -13.23 -24.76
CA GLN A 281 -11.56 -12.12 -23.82
C GLN A 281 -11.17 -10.82 -24.54
N TYR A 282 -12.08 -9.86 -24.58
CA TYR A 282 -11.84 -8.54 -25.16
C TYR A 282 -11.63 -7.48 -24.08
N PHE A 283 -10.56 -6.72 -24.25
CA PHE A 283 -10.14 -5.64 -23.37
C PHE A 283 -10.32 -4.33 -24.13
N PRO A 284 -11.46 -3.62 -23.98
CA PRO A 284 -11.79 -2.45 -24.79
C PRO A 284 -10.85 -1.27 -24.60
N PHE A 285 -10.08 -1.25 -23.50
CA PHE A 285 -9.17 -0.15 -23.17
C PHE A 285 -7.82 -0.66 -22.69
N ARG A 286 -6.79 0.15 -22.97
CA ARG A 286 -5.45 0.05 -22.37
C ARG A 286 -5.06 1.38 -21.76
N GLY A 287 -4.32 1.34 -20.66
CA GLY A 287 -3.85 2.51 -19.95
C GLY A 287 -3.83 2.29 -18.44
N SER A 288 -3.44 3.31 -17.70
CA SER A 288 -3.33 3.23 -16.25
C SER A 288 -4.21 4.28 -15.56
N MET A 289 -4.71 3.94 -14.39
CA MET A 289 -5.55 4.79 -13.56
C MET A 289 -5.27 4.54 -12.08
N ILE A 290 -5.69 5.48 -11.23
CA ILE A 290 -5.79 5.30 -9.79
C ILE A 290 -7.23 4.96 -9.47
N CYS A 291 -7.43 3.86 -8.75
CA CYS A 291 -8.76 3.40 -8.34
C CYS A 291 -8.80 3.16 -6.83
N CYS A 292 -10.00 3.03 -6.29
CA CYS A 292 -10.20 2.46 -4.97
C CYS A 292 -11.40 1.51 -4.98
N PHE A 293 -11.37 0.54 -4.07
CA PHE A 293 -12.55 -0.23 -3.73
C PHE A 293 -13.42 0.57 -2.77
N GLU A 294 -14.73 0.45 -2.89
CA GLU A 294 -15.67 1.03 -1.93
C GLU A 294 -16.91 0.12 -1.77
N PRO A 295 -17.60 0.19 -0.62
CA PRO A 295 -18.90 -0.43 -0.46
C PRO A 295 -19.88 0.15 -1.48
N SER A 296 -20.70 -0.71 -2.09
CA SER A 296 -21.68 -0.26 -3.07
C SER A 296 -22.85 0.45 -2.41
N THR A 297 -23.18 1.63 -2.91
CA THR A 297 -24.37 2.41 -2.52
C THR A 297 -25.51 2.28 -3.53
N LEU A 298 -25.38 1.38 -4.51
CA LEU A 298 -26.38 1.19 -5.56
C LEU A 298 -27.66 0.55 -4.98
N PRO A 299 -28.87 1.02 -5.33
CA PRO A 299 -30.12 0.50 -4.78
C PRO A 299 -30.28 -1.03 -4.93
N GLU A 300 -29.86 -1.60 -6.06
CA GLU A 300 -29.92 -3.05 -6.32
C GLU A 300 -28.98 -3.89 -5.42
N HIS A 301 -28.07 -3.23 -4.70
CA HIS A 301 -27.15 -3.85 -3.75
C HIS A 301 -27.55 -3.59 -2.28
N ALA A 302 -28.70 -2.96 -2.03
CA ALA A 302 -29.17 -2.69 -0.69
C ALA A 302 -29.21 -3.97 0.18
N GLY A 303 -28.71 -3.86 1.41
CA GLY A 303 -28.63 -4.98 2.36
C GLY A 303 -27.57 -6.03 2.05
N ARG A 304 -26.72 -5.82 1.04
CA ARG A 304 -25.68 -6.78 0.64
C ARG A 304 -24.30 -6.17 0.74
N ARG A 305 -23.31 -7.01 1.08
CA ARG A 305 -21.89 -6.63 1.08
C ARG A 305 -21.34 -6.74 -0.34
N VAL A 306 -21.59 -5.68 -1.12
CA VAL A 306 -21.10 -5.58 -2.50
C VAL A 306 -19.98 -4.57 -2.58
N VAL A 307 -18.88 -4.92 -3.23
CA VAL A 307 -17.77 -4.02 -3.52
C VAL A 307 -17.85 -3.54 -4.96
N VAL A 308 -17.66 -2.25 -5.17
CA VAL A 308 -17.48 -1.64 -6.49
C VAL A 308 -16.08 -1.01 -6.60
N LEU A 309 -15.67 -0.71 -7.83
CA LEU A 309 -14.39 -0.05 -8.10
C LEU A 309 -14.65 1.36 -8.62
N ARG A 310 -14.19 2.38 -7.89
CA ARG A 310 -14.24 3.78 -8.32
C ARG A 310 -12.93 4.17 -8.99
N VAL A 311 -13.03 4.92 -10.09
CA VAL A 311 -11.90 5.54 -10.76
C VAL A 311 -11.67 6.90 -10.11
N LEU A 312 -10.56 7.06 -9.41
CA LEU A 312 -10.20 8.32 -8.76
C LEU A 312 -9.55 9.28 -9.75
N ARG A 313 -8.61 8.78 -10.56
CA ARG A 313 -7.83 9.60 -11.49
C ARG A 313 -7.31 8.79 -12.68
N LEU A 314 -7.26 9.39 -13.85
CA LEU A 314 -6.59 8.84 -15.03
C LEU A 314 -5.13 9.29 -15.07
N LEU A 315 -4.22 8.44 -15.53
CA LEU A 315 -2.79 8.77 -15.51
C LEU A 315 -2.31 9.29 -16.86
N ASP A 316 -1.86 10.54 -16.89
CA ASP A 316 -1.30 11.18 -18.08
C ASP A 316 -0.06 10.45 -18.63
N SER A 317 0.71 9.81 -17.74
CA SER A 317 1.89 9.01 -18.11
C SER A 317 1.54 7.75 -18.92
N ASP A 318 0.31 7.27 -18.85
CA ASP A 318 -0.19 6.11 -19.60
C ASP A 318 -1.70 6.25 -19.84
N PRO A 319 -2.10 7.13 -20.78
CA PRO A 319 -3.50 7.52 -20.94
C PRO A 319 -4.37 6.36 -21.42
N ILE A 320 -5.66 6.44 -21.07
CA ILE A 320 -6.68 5.50 -21.50
C ILE A 320 -6.90 5.60 -23.01
N ARG A 321 -6.67 4.49 -23.71
CA ARG A 321 -6.76 4.36 -25.17
C ARG A 321 -7.71 3.22 -25.53
N PRO A 322 -8.60 3.40 -26.52
CA PRO A 322 -9.45 2.32 -27.01
C PRO A 322 -8.62 1.25 -27.73
N VAL A 323 -9.08 0.01 -27.66
CA VAL A 323 -8.53 -1.13 -28.41
C VAL A 323 -9.62 -1.59 -29.38
N PRO A 324 -9.33 -1.74 -30.68
CA PRO A 324 -10.29 -2.26 -31.63
C PRO A 324 -10.82 -3.65 -31.22
N PRO A 325 -12.13 -3.93 -31.41
CA PRO A 325 -12.66 -5.27 -31.16
C PRO A 325 -12.03 -6.30 -32.10
N PRO A 326 -11.93 -7.58 -31.67
CA PRO A 326 -11.39 -8.66 -32.49
C PRO A 326 -12.38 -9.18 -33.54
N ASN A 327 -13.53 -8.54 -33.70
CA ASN A 327 -14.62 -8.93 -34.59
C ASN A 327 -15.33 -7.68 -35.14
N LYS A 328 -16.27 -7.88 -36.06
CA LYS A 328 -17.04 -6.79 -36.71
C LYS A 328 -18.19 -6.23 -35.85
N HIS A 329 -18.39 -6.68 -34.62
CA HIS A 329 -19.51 -6.25 -33.80
C HIS A 329 -19.24 -4.87 -33.17
N GLU A 330 -20.30 -4.06 -33.08
CA GLU A 330 -20.26 -2.81 -32.34
C GLU A 330 -20.46 -3.03 -30.84
N TYR A 331 -19.67 -2.33 -30.04
CA TYR A 331 -19.75 -2.35 -28.59
C TYR A 331 -19.94 -0.94 -28.05
N PRO A 332 -20.63 -0.75 -26.91
CA PRO A 332 -20.89 0.56 -26.33
C PRO A 332 -19.65 1.15 -25.63
N LEU A 333 -18.55 1.35 -26.36
CA LEU A 333 -17.26 1.77 -25.84
C LEU A 333 -17.35 3.13 -25.10
N SER A 334 -18.18 4.05 -25.57
CA SER A 334 -18.39 5.36 -24.94
C SER A 334 -18.92 5.26 -23.50
N LYS A 335 -19.76 4.25 -23.21
CA LYS A 335 -20.31 3.96 -21.88
C LYS A 335 -19.35 3.14 -21.01
N LEU A 336 -18.43 2.40 -21.63
CA LEU A 336 -17.44 1.57 -20.94
C LEU A 336 -16.14 2.31 -20.62
N ARG A 337 -15.93 3.47 -21.23
CA ARG A 337 -14.71 4.27 -21.03
C ARG A 337 -14.57 4.68 -19.55
N PRO A 338 -13.45 4.33 -18.88
CA PRO A 338 -13.15 4.81 -17.53
C PRO A 338 -13.19 6.34 -17.45
N ARG A 339 -13.77 6.88 -16.37
CA ARG A 339 -13.96 8.32 -16.13
C ARG A 339 -13.66 8.65 -14.68
N GLU A 340 -12.93 9.73 -14.45
CA GLU A 340 -12.61 10.20 -13.09
C GLU A 340 -13.88 10.47 -12.28
N GLY A 341 -13.83 10.12 -11.00
CA GLY A 341 -14.96 10.24 -10.08
C GLY A 341 -16.07 9.22 -10.29
N GLN A 342 -16.05 8.40 -11.35
CA GLN A 342 -17.13 7.45 -11.65
C GLN A 342 -16.76 6.01 -11.28
N LEU A 343 -17.79 5.16 -11.15
CA LEU A 343 -17.60 3.72 -11.04
C LEU A 343 -17.05 3.16 -12.35
N LEU A 344 -16.14 2.20 -12.24
CA LEU A 344 -15.64 1.47 -13.39
C LEU A 344 -16.78 0.64 -13.98
N MET A 345 -17.06 0.86 -15.27
CA MET A 345 -18.10 0.14 -15.99
C MET A 345 -17.54 -1.14 -16.63
N THR A 346 -18.39 -2.15 -16.76
CA THR A 346 -18.09 -3.42 -17.45
C THR A 346 -19.30 -3.89 -18.25
N MET A 347 -19.10 -4.87 -19.12
CA MET A 347 -20.17 -5.62 -19.78
C MET A 347 -20.29 -6.99 -19.14
N ARG A 348 -21.48 -7.34 -18.65
CA ARG A 348 -21.79 -8.68 -18.18
C ARG A 348 -23.14 -9.10 -18.72
N GLN A 349 -23.19 -10.28 -19.34
CA GLN A 349 -24.39 -10.80 -20.01
C GLN A 349 -25.00 -9.80 -21.00
N GLY A 350 -24.16 -9.13 -21.81
CA GLY A 350 -24.60 -8.14 -22.80
C GLY A 350 -25.07 -6.80 -22.24
N LYS A 351 -25.09 -6.60 -20.91
CA LYS A 351 -25.52 -5.36 -20.27
C LYS A 351 -24.33 -4.58 -19.72
N VAL A 352 -24.30 -3.27 -20.03
CA VAL A 352 -23.38 -2.31 -19.42
C VAL A 352 -23.83 -2.07 -17.97
N GLN A 353 -22.94 -2.29 -17.01
CA GLN A 353 -23.20 -2.06 -15.60
C GLN A 353 -21.91 -1.75 -14.83
N PRO A 354 -21.98 -1.16 -13.64
CA PRO A 354 -20.82 -1.02 -12.77
C PRO A 354 -20.17 -2.38 -12.49
N TRP A 355 -18.86 -2.43 -12.48
CA TRP A 355 -18.14 -3.59 -11.99
C TRP A 355 -18.44 -3.76 -10.50
N SER A 356 -18.94 -4.92 -10.12
CA SER A 356 -19.32 -5.21 -8.75
C SER A 356 -19.01 -6.66 -8.36
N VAL A 357 -18.70 -6.87 -7.09
CA VAL A 357 -18.45 -8.18 -6.49
C VAL A 357 -19.26 -8.29 -5.21
N ASP A 358 -20.22 -9.20 -5.18
CA ASP A 358 -20.87 -9.63 -3.95
C ASP A 358 -19.93 -10.60 -3.20
N VAL A 359 -19.49 -10.22 -2.01
CA VAL A 359 -18.50 -10.99 -1.24
C VAL A 359 -19.09 -12.20 -0.54
N ASP A 360 -20.42 -12.33 -0.51
CA ASP A 360 -21.15 -13.39 0.19
C ASP A 360 -21.73 -14.44 -0.77
N ARG A 361 -21.81 -14.14 -2.06
CA ARG A 361 -22.43 -15.02 -3.07
C ARG A 361 -21.68 -16.34 -3.37
N ASP A 362 -20.39 -16.44 -3.09
CA ASP A 362 -19.50 -17.50 -3.61
C ASP A 362 -18.85 -18.35 -2.49
N THR A 363 -19.62 -18.73 -1.46
CA THR A 363 -19.15 -19.55 -0.32
C THR A 363 -18.96 -21.04 -0.67
N GLY A 364 -19.55 -21.54 -1.77
CA GLY A 364 -19.54 -22.96 -2.13
C GLY A 364 -18.34 -23.46 -2.94
N ARG A 365 -17.37 -22.61 -3.30
CA ARG A 365 -16.19 -23.04 -4.08
C ARG A 365 -15.11 -23.66 -3.18
N PRO A 366 -14.39 -24.70 -3.66
CA PRO A 366 -13.28 -25.31 -2.92
C PRO A 366 -12.26 -24.28 -2.44
N ALA A 367 -11.71 -24.50 -1.24
CA ALA A 367 -10.75 -23.59 -0.61
C ALA A 367 -9.49 -23.30 -1.44
N THR A 368 -9.18 -24.16 -2.41
CA THR A 368 -8.02 -24.06 -3.30
C THR A 368 -8.10 -22.91 -4.32
N HIS A 369 -9.28 -22.33 -4.57
CA HIS A 369 -9.42 -21.19 -5.48
C HIS A 369 -9.92 -19.94 -4.73
N VAL A 370 -8.99 -19.03 -4.40
CA VAL A 370 -9.34 -17.73 -3.83
C VAL A 370 -10.11 -16.93 -4.90
N GLY A 371 -11.43 -16.84 -4.72
CA GLY A 371 -12.30 -15.97 -5.53
C GLY A 371 -12.10 -14.51 -5.16
N MET A 372 -12.42 -13.60 -6.10
CA MET A 372 -12.38 -12.16 -5.84
C MET A 372 -13.25 -11.76 -4.63
N GLY A 373 -14.42 -12.41 -4.44
CA GLY A 373 -15.29 -12.18 -3.30
C GLY A 373 -14.62 -12.49 -1.96
N ARG A 374 -13.93 -13.63 -1.84
CA ARG A 374 -13.19 -14.00 -0.61
C ARG A 374 -12.07 -13.01 -0.30
N MET A 375 -11.32 -12.58 -1.32
CA MET A 375 -10.28 -11.57 -1.16
C MET A 375 -10.84 -10.22 -0.70
N LEU A 376 -11.92 -9.74 -1.31
CA LEU A 376 -12.50 -8.44 -0.99
C LEU A 376 -13.33 -8.44 0.31
N ARG A 377 -13.73 -9.62 0.81
CA ARG A 377 -14.36 -9.76 2.13
C ARG A 377 -13.48 -9.21 3.25
N ILE A 378 -12.16 -9.36 3.12
CA ILE A 378 -11.17 -8.79 4.07
C ILE A 378 -11.38 -7.29 4.28
N LEU A 379 -11.82 -6.55 3.26
CA LEU A 379 -12.05 -5.10 3.40
C LEU A 379 -13.24 -4.80 4.32
N TYR A 380 -14.28 -5.64 4.31
CA TYR A 380 -15.39 -5.53 5.26
C TYR A 380 -14.97 -5.96 6.67
N GLU A 381 -14.21 -7.06 6.80
CA GLU A 381 -13.68 -7.53 8.09
C GLU A 381 -12.79 -6.45 8.74
N ASN A 382 -11.89 -5.84 7.95
CA ASN A 382 -11.08 -4.72 8.42
C ASN A 382 -11.92 -3.49 8.76
N GLN A 383 -12.99 -3.22 8.01
CA GLN A 383 -13.90 -2.12 8.34
C GLN A 383 -14.61 -2.33 9.68
N GLU A 384 -15.02 -3.57 9.99
CA GLU A 384 -15.64 -3.92 11.28
C GLU A 384 -14.65 -3.77 12.44
N LEU A 385 -13.38 -4.15 12.25
CA LEU A 385 -12.35 -4.13 13.30
C LEU A 385 -11.66 -2.76 13.47
N TYR A 386 -11.41 -2.06 12.37
CA TYR A 386 -10.57 -0.85 12.34
C TYR A 386 -11.34 0.41 11.95
N GLY A 387 -12.63 0.29 11.63
CA GLY A 387 -13.52 1.39 11.28
C GLY A 387 -13.46 1.76 9.79
N SER A 388 -13.99 2.93 9.45
CA SER A 388 -14.04 3.40 8.06
C SER A 388 -13.73 4.89 7.92
N PRO A 389 -13.25 5.31 6.73
CA PRO A 389 -13.07 6.73 6.43
C PRO A 389 -14.39 7.50 6.58
N PRO A 390 -14.40 8.69 7.19
CA PRO A 390 -15.61 9.50 7.32
C PRO A 390 -16.16 9.91 5.95
N GLU A 391 -17.49 9.97 5.82
CA GLU A 391 -18.17 10.53 4.65
C GLU A 391 -18.21 12.07 4.72
N PRO A 392 -18.08 12.82 3.60
CA PRO A 392 -17.68 12.39 2.27
C PRO A 392 -16.16 12.46 2.05
N PHE A 393 -15.61 11.52 1.28
CA PHE A 393 -14.26 11.62 0.71
C PHE A 393 -14.39 12.08 -0.75
N PHE A 394 -13.84 13.25 -1.08
CA PHE A 394 -13.66 13.72 -2.47
C PHE A 394 -12.19 14.07 -2.72
#